data_AF-A0A6P6AYP9-F1
#
_entry.id   AF-A0A6P6AYP9-F1
#
_cell.length_a   1.000
_cell.length_b   1.000
_cell.length_c   1.000
_cell.angle_alpha   90.00
_cell.angle_beta   90.00
_cell.angle_gamma   90.00
#
_symmetry.space_group_name_H-M   'P 1'
#
loop_
_entity.id
_entity.type
_entity.pdbx_description
1 polymer ?
#
loop_
_entity_poly.entity_id
_entity_poly.type
_entity_poly.pdbx_seq_one_letter_code
_entity_poly.pdbx_strand_id
1 'polypeptide(L)'
;MGRKLDALLGRNFKTSKFRTLAKLATSRTGILKNQHQVKYSHARSDVIELLNLGHQEQALLRVEHVIKEQNMVDVFTIMESYCHLLIERVMLIQNNRECPDELKEATSSLIFASSRCAEFPELLHIRGILSSTFGKEFVARAVELRNNCCVHPKKLSTRQPSLESKLKVLKEIASEGGITLHLEAVVVEEKLDVNEKQNQSVASVSAKLDDPEHKDTAYDWPREINLNENFSESIEARKKYRDVAAAAQEAFESAAYAAAAARAAVELSRTQPQDFDPYD
;
A
#
# COMPACT_ATOMS: atom_id res chain seq x y z
N MET A 1 14.53 -29.27 29.98
CA MET A 1 13.94 -28.13 30.74
C MET A 1 13.21 -27.08 29.89
N GLY A 2 13.27 -27.10 28.55
CA GLY A 2 12.69 -26.04 27.69
C GLY A 2 11.20 -25.76 27.85
N ARG A 3 10.32 -26.79 27.87
CA ARG A 3 8.86 -26.58 27.91
C ARG A 3 8.33 -25.88 29.17
N LYS A 4 9.02 -26.03 30.31
CA LYS A 4 8.65 -25.33 31.56
C LYS A 4 8.98 -23.83 31.47
N LEU A 5 10.12 -23.49 30.86
CA LEU A 5 10.49 -22.10 30.58
C LEU A 5 9.59 -21.48 29.50
N ASP A 6 9.21 -22.25 28.49
CA ASP A 6 8.29 -21.79 27.44
C ASP A 6 6.90 -21.47 28.02
N ALA A 7 6.44 -22.23 29.02
CA ALA A 7 5.23 -21.92 29.76
C ALA A 7 5.35 -20.65 30.63
N LEU A 8 6.50 -20.42 31.25
CA LEU A 8 6.77 -19.21 32.04
C LEU A 8 6.97 -17.95 31.18
N LEU A 9 7.47 -18.11 29.94
CA LEU A 9 7.69 -17.05 28.96
C LEU A 9 6.49 -16.83 28.03
N GLY A 10 5.36 -17.53 28.26
CA GLY A 10 4.14 -17.38 27.46
C GLY A 10 4.23 -17.92 26.02
N ARG A 11 5.27 -18.71 25.68
CA ARG A 11 5.49 -19.31 24.35
C ARG A 11 4.74 -20.63 24.13
N ASN A 12 3.60 -20.82 24.78
CA ASN A 12 2.80 -22.02 24.60
C ASN A 12 1.96 -21.91 23.33
N PHE A 13 2.49 -22.42 22.21
CA PHE A 13 1.74 -22.54 20.96
C PHE A 13 0.54 -23.48 21.14
N LYS A 14 -0.67 -22.95 20.90
CA LYS A 14 -1.93 -23.72 20.99
C LYS A 14 -2.38 -24.15 19.61
N THR A 15 -2.11 -25.39 19.25
CA THR A 15 -2.41 -25.98 17.94
C THR A 15 -3.88 -25.87 17.53
N SER A 16 -4.81 -26.12 18.45
CA SER A 16 -6.26 -25.98 18.19
C SER A 16 -6.66 -24.54 17.87
N LYS A 17 -6.12 -23.57 18.61
CA LYS A 17 -6.34 -22.13 18.38
C LYS A 17 -5.78 -21.70 17.04
N PHE A 18 -4.54 -22.09 16.73
CA PHE A 18 -3.91 -21.75 15.45
C PHE A 18 -4.67 -22.34 14.26
N ARG A 19 -5.06 -23.62 14.31
CA ARG A 19 -5.87 -24.25 13.25
C ARG A 19 -7.20 -23.54 13.04
N THR A 20 -7.88 -23.18 14.13
CA THR A 20 -9.17 -22.46 14.04
C THR A 20 -8.98 -21.11 13.37
N LEU A 21 -7.95 -20.37 13.76
CA LEU A 21 -7.63 -19.07 13.18
C LEU A 21 -7.23 -19.17 11.71
N ALA A 22 -6.40 -20.15 11.34
CA ALA A 22 -6.01 -20.38 9.95
C ALA A 22 -7.20 -20.79 9.07
N LYS A 23 -8.15 -21.57 9.59
CA LYS A 23 -9.40 -21.88 8.89
C LYS A 23 -10.28 -20.65 8.69
N LEU A 24 -10.39 -19.79 9.70
CA LEU A 24 -11.10 -18.52 9.57
C LEU A 24 -10.43 -17.63 8.51
N ALA A 25 -9.09 -17.61 8.49
CA ALA A 25 -8.35 -16.91 7.46
C ALA A 25 -8.63 -17.48 6.06
N THR A 26 -8.66 -18.81 5.87
CA THR A 26 -9.09 -19.44 4.61
C THR A 26 -10.49 -18.97 4.19
N SER A 27 -11.46 -18.94 5.10
CA SER A 27 -12.81 -18.45 4.80
C SER A 27 -12.82 -16.97 4.39
N ARG A 28 -12.08 -16.11 5.10
CA ARG A 28 -11.92 -14.68 4.74
C ARG A 28 -11.30 -14.53 3.36
N THR A 29 -10.25 -15.29 3.06
CA THR A 29 -9.58 -15.30 1.76
C THR A 29 -10.55 -15.60 0.63
N GLY A 30 -11.46 -16.57 0.81
CA GLY A 30 -12.51 -16.86 -0.18
C GLY A 30 -13.43 -15.67 -0.46
N ILE A 31 -13.84 -14.95 0.59
CA ILE A 31 -14.67 -13.75 0.45
C ILE A 31 -13.92 -12.64 -0.28
N LEU A 32 -12.69 -12.32 0.14
CA LEU A 32 -11.88 -11.26 -0.46
C LEU A 32 -11.53 -11.57 -1.92
N LYS A 33 -11.14 -12.81 -2.21
CA LYS A 33 -10.89 -13.30 -3.58
C LYS A 33 -12.10 -13.08 -4.47
N ASN A 34 -13.30 -13.43 -4.00
CA ASN A 34 -14.54 -13.22 -4.77
C ASN A 34 -14.83 -11.74 -5.01
N GLN A 35 -14.59 -10.87 -4.02
CA GLN A 35 -14.77 -9.42 -4.19
C GLN A 35 -13.82 -8.87 -5.27
N HIS A 36 -12.55 -9.25 -5.25
CA HIS A 36 -11.58 -8.84 -6.27
C HIS A 36 -11.85 -9.49 -7.63
N GLN A 37 -12.38 -10.71 -7.68
CA GLN A 37 -12.81 -11.36 -8.92
C GLN A 37 -13.94 -10.59 -9.61
N VAL A 38 -14.91 -10.09 -8.85
CA VAL A 38 -15.99 -9.23 -9.39
C VAL A 38 -15.42 -7.91 -9.92
N LYS A 39 -14.54 -7.24 -9.15
CA LYS A 39 -13.88 -6.00 -9.58
C LYS A 39 -13.04 -6.21 -10.84
N TYR A 40 -12.32 -7.32 -10.92
CA TYR A 40 -11.57 -7.74 -12.11
C TYR A 40 -12.50 -7.87 -13.33
N SER A 41 -13.63 -8.58 -13.17
CA SER A 41 -14.59 -8.77 -14.25
C SER A 41 -15.15 -7.43 -14.73
N HIS A 42 -15.56 -6.54 -13.82
CA HIS A 42 -16.05 -5.21 -14.17
C HIS A 42 -14.99 -4.38 -14.88
N ALA A 43 -13.77 -4.32 -14.34
CA ALA A 43 -12.68 -3.57 -14.97
C ALA A 43 -12.37 -4.09 -16.38
N ARG A 44 -12.45 -5.41 -16.59
CA ARG A 44 -12.27 -6.02 -17.91
C ARG A 44 -13.40 -5.64 -18.87
N SER A 45 -14.65 -5.69 -18.42
CA SER A 45 -15.81 -5.24 -19.20
C SER A 45 -15.68 -3.76 -19.60
N ASP A 46 -15.30 -2.89 -18.66
CA ASP A 46 -15.11 -1.47 -18.93
C ASP A 46 -14.03 -1.23 -20.00
N VAL A 47 -12.92 -1.99 -19.98
CA VAL A 47 -11.89 -1.90 -21.02
C VAL A 47 -12.48 -2.22 -22.39
N ILE A 48 -13.29 -3.28 -22.50
CA ILE A 48 -13.94 -3.67 -23.75
C ILE A 48 -14.89 -2.58 -24.24
N GLU A 49 -15.70 -2.01 -23.34
CA GLU A 49 -16.61 -0.91 -23.68
C GLU A 49 -15.86 0.34 -24.15
N LEU A 50 -14.81 0.75 -23.44
CA LEU A 50 -13.97 1.89 -23.82
C LEU A 50 -13.31 1.68 -25.19
N LEU A 51 -12.84 0.46 -25.47
CA LEU A 51 -12.27 0.11 -26.76
C LEU A 51 -13.31 0.20 -27.89
N ASN A 52 -14.55 -0.28 -27.66
CA ASN A 52 -15.64 -0.17 -28.62
C ASN A 52 -16.05 1.28 -28.91
N LEU A 53 -15.95 2.16 -27.91
CA LEU A 53 -16.16 3.61 -28.06
C LEU A 53 -14.96 4.34 -28.72
N GLY A 54 -13.85 3.64 -28.96
CA GLY A 54 -12.62 4.22 -29.50
C GLY A 54 -11.76 4.97 -28.49
N HIS A 55 -12.07 4.91 -27.19
CA HIS A 55 -11.35 5.61 -26.12
C HIS A 55 -10.10 4.83 -25.66
N GLN A 56 -9.10 4.71 -26.54
CA GLN A 56 -7.91 3.87 -26.33
C GLN A 56 -7.09 4.27 -25.09
N GLU A 57 -6.89 5.57 -24.85
CA GLU A 57 -6.14 6.07 -23.70
C GLU A 57 -6.85 5.75 -22.37
N GLN A 58 -8.17 5.94 -22.32
CA GLN A 58 -8.97 5.59 -21.14
C GLN A 58 -8.98 4.08 -20.91
N ALA A 59 -9.05 3.28 -21.97
CA ALA A 59 -8.93 1.83 -21.88
C ALA A 59 -7.58 1.43 -21.28
N LEU A 60 -6.48 2.07 -21.70
CA LEU A 60 -5.14 1.81 -21.16
C LEU A 60 -5.01 2.15 -19.67
N LEU A 61 -5.63 3.24 -19.21
CA LEU A 61 -5.73 3.56 -17.78
C LEU A 61 -6.55 2.51 -17.04
N ARG A 62 -7.67 2.06 -17.61
CA ARG A 62 -8.52 1.03 -17.01
C ARG A 62 -7.85 -0.34 -16.94
N VAL A 63 -6.96 -0.69 -17.89
CA VAL A 63 -6.16 -1.92 -17.82
C VAL A 63 -5.29 -1.98 -16.57
N GLU A 64 -4.82 -0.84 -16.07
CA GLU A 64 -4.07 -0.82 -14.81
C GLU A 64 -4.89 -1.41 -13.66
N HIS A 65 -6.20 -1.12 -13.63
CA HIS A 65 -7.11 -1.69 -12.64
C HIS A 65 -7.31 -3.19 -12.89
N VAL A 66 -7.46 -3.64 -14.13
CA VAL A 66 -7.53 -5.08 -14.46
C VAL A 66 -6.33 -5.84 -13.90
N ILE A 67 -5.11 -5.31 -14.13
CA ILE A 67 -3.87 -5.93 -13.63
C ILE A 67 -3.84 -5.95 -12.10
N LYS A 68 -4.20 -4.83 -11.44
CA LYS A 68 -4.25 -4.76 -9.97
C LYS A 68 -5.22 -5.77 -9.38
N GLU A 69 -6.44 -5.84 -9.90
CA GLU A 69 -7.47 -6.75 -9.39
C GLU A 69 -7.10 -8.22 -9.65
N GLN A 70 -6.55 -8.55 -10.83
CA GLN A 70 -6.04 -9.91 -11.09
C GLN A 70 -4.91 -10.29 -10.12
N ASN A 71 -3.97 -9.38 -9.88
CA ASN A 71 -2.89 -9.60 -8.92
C ASN A 71 -3.44 -9.87 -7.51
N MET A 72 -4.50 -9.17 -7.09
CA MET A 72 -5.14 -9.40 -5.80
C MET A 72 -5.81 -10.78 -5.73
N VAL A 73 -6.53 -11.20 -6.79
CA VAL A 73 -7.10 -12.56 -6.87
C VAL A 73 -6.00 -13.64 -6.73
N ASP A 74 -4.90 -13.45 -7.44
CA ASP A 74 -3.73 -14.34 -7.40
C ASP A 74 -3.08 -14.39 -6.01
N VAL A 75 -2.94 -13.23 -5.36
CA VAL A 75 -2.41 -13.10 -3.99
C VAL A 75 -3.26 -13.90 -3.02
N PHE A 76 -4.58 -13.72 -3.05
CA PHE A 76 -5.48 -14.44 -2.16
C PHE A 76 -5.44 -15.95 -2.43
N THR A 77 -5.32 -16.38 -3.69
CA THR A 77 -5.15 -17.79 -4.04
C THR A 77 -3.88 -18.40 -3.41
N ILE A 78 -2.77 -17.68 -3.42
CA ILE A 78 -1.52 -18.13 -2.78
C ILE A 78 -1.67 -18.16 -1.25
N MET A 79 -2.29 -17.14 -0.67
CA MET A 79 -2.50 -17.06 0.78
C MET A 79 -3.41 -18.16 1.31
N GLU A 80 -4.43 -18.54 0.53
CA GLU A 80 -5.28 -19.69 0.79
C GLU A 80 -4.43 -20.97 0.86
N SER A 81 -3.57 -21.22 -0.13
CA SER A 81 -2.66 -22.37 -0.14
C SER A 81 -1.71 -22.38 1.06
N TYR A 82 -1.16 -21.23 1.44
CA TYR A 82 -0.32 -21.11 2.63
C TYR A 82 -1.07 -21.41 3.92
N CYS A 83 -2.30 -20.93 4.08
CA CYS A 83 -3.11 -21.26 5.25
C CYS A 83 -3.35 -22.78 5.36
N HIS A 84 -3.65 -23.45 4.24
CA HIS A 84 -3.79 -24.90 4.19
C HIS A 84 -2.49 -25.62 4.57
N LEU A 85 -1.35 -25.21 4.01
CA LEU A 85 -0.04 -25.79 4.33
C LEU A 85 0.26 -25.68 5.84
N LEU A 86 0.04 -24.52 6.45
CA LEU A 86 0.30 -24.32 7.88
C LEU A 86 -0.66 -25.12 8.77
N ILE A 87 -1.90 -25.39 8.33
CA ILE A 87 -2.84 -26.28 9.03
C ILE A 87 -2.35 -27.73 9.00
N GLU A 88 -1.95 -28.21 7.82
CA GLU A 88 -1.45 -29.57 7.59
C GLU A 88 -0.17 -29.81 8.42
N ARG A 89 0.78 -28.87 8.35
CA ARG A 89 2.11 -28.97 8.97
C ARG A 89 2.20 -28.31 10.34
N VAL A 90 1.07 -28.08 11.02
CA VAL A 90 1.02 -27.33 12.28
C VAL A 90 1.91 -27.93 13.39
N MET A 91 2.16 -29.24 13.37
CA MET A 91 3.03 -29.90 14.35
C MET A 91 4.49 -29.44 14.22
N LEU A 92 4.93 -29.09 13.01
CA LEU A 92 6.26 -28.53 12.80
C LEU A 92 6.36 -27.11 13.35
N ILE A 93 5.28 -26.33 13.27
CA ILE A 93 5.20 -25.01 13.91
C ILE A 93 5.28 -25.15 15.44
N GLN A 94 4.59 -26.14 16.01
CA GLN A 94 4.55 -26.36 17.46
C GLN A 94 5.89 -26.85 18.03
N ASN A 95 6.59 -27.74 17.31
CA ASN A 95 7.73 -28.47 17.86
C ASN A 95 9.08 -27.79 17.61
N ASN A 96 9.16 -26.80 16.72
CA ASN A 96 10.40 -26.14 16.36
C ASN A 96 10.45 -24.71 16.94
N ARG A 97 11.63 -24.32 17.43
CA ARG A 97 11.88 -22.96 17.92
C ARG A 97 12.16 -21.96 16.80
N GLU A 98 12.67 -22.47 15.68
CA GLU A 98 12.91 -21.72 14.46
C GLU A 98 11.92 -22.18 13.38
N CYS A 99 11.61 -21.31 12.43
CA CYS A 99 10.70 -21.66 11.34
C CYS A 99 11.39 -22.67 10.41
N PRO A 100 10.83 -23.89 10.22
CA PRO A 100 11.37 -24.86 9.29
C PRO A 100 11.42 -24.31 7.86
N ASP A 101 12.44 -24.67 7.08
CA ASP A 101 12.63 -24.15 5.73
C ASP A 101 11.42 -24.40 4.82
N GLU A 102 10.76 -25.57 4.96
CA GLU A 102 9.55 -25.90 4.21
C GLU A 102 8.34 -24.98 4.50
N LEU A 103 8.31 -24.32 5.67
CA LEU A 103 7.22 -23.41 6.06
C LEU A 103 7.62 -21.94 5.96
N LYS A 104 8.89 -21.66 5.70
CA LYS A 104 9.47 -20.32 5.79
C LYS A 104 8.86 -19.37 4.78
N GLU A 105 8.68 -19.82 3.54
CA GLU A 105 8.02 -19.02 2.52
C GLU A 105 6.57 -18.69 2.89
N ALA A 106 5.79 -19.69 3.29
CA ALA A 106 4.39 -19.53 3.65
C ALA A 106 4.20 -18.60 4.85
N THR A 107 4.96 -18.83 5.92
CA THR A 107 4.91 -18.02 7.14
C THR A 107 5.36 -16.59 6.90
N SER A 108 6.50 -16.38 6.24
CA SER A 108 6.99 -15.04 5.91
C SER A 108 6.01 -14.29 5.00
N SER A 109 5.45 -14.95 3.99
CA SER A 109 4.50 -14.32 3.07
C SER A 109 3.20 -13.92 3.76
N LEU A 110 2.64 -14.76 4.65
CA LEU A 110 1.46 -14.40 5.44
C LEU A 110 1.75 -13.27 6.44
N ILE A 111 2.95 -13.27 7.05
CA ILE A 111 3.40 -12.17 7.91
C ILE A 111 3.50 -10.87 7.11
N PHE A 112 4.12 -10.90 5.93
CA PHE A 112 4.23 -9.73 5.07
C PHE A 112 2.85 -9.20 4.67
N ALA A 113 1.96 -10.08 4.19
CA ALA A 113 0.59 -9.73 3.83
C ALA A 113 -0.19 -9.10 4.99
N SER A 114 0.00 -9.59 6.23
CA SER A 114 -0.64 -9.01 7.42
C SER A 114 -0.27 -7.54 7.68
N SER A 115 0.82 -7.02 7.09
CA SER A 115 1.21 -5.60 7.19
C SER A 115 0.60 -4.73 6.09
N ARG A 116 0.04 -5.34 5.03
CA ARG A 116 -0.45 -4.65 3.84
C ARG A 116 -1.97 -4.78 3.63
N CYS A 117 -2.58 -5.84 4.16
CA CYS A 117 -4.01 -6.13 3.98
C CYS A 117 -4.79 -5.82 5.26
N ALA A 118 -5.26 -4.58 5.42
CA ALA A 118 -6.02 -4.16 6.61
C ALA A 118 -7.40 -4.84 6.71
N GLU A 119 -8.00 -5.22 5.59
CA GLU A 119 -9.27 -5.94 5.51
C GLU A 119 -9.18 -7.43 5.95
N PHE A 120 -7.99 -7.87 6.37
CA PHE A 120 -7.69 -9.24 6.73
C PHE A 120 -7.15 -9.36 8.18
N PRO A 121 -7.99 -9.08 9.20
CA PRO A 121 -7.57 -9.03 10.60
C PRO A 121 -7.08 -10.39 11.14
N GLU A 122 -7.51 -11.52 10.58
CA GLU A 122 -7.06 -12.84 11.01
C GLU A 122 -5.55 -13.02 10.79
N LEU A 123 -4.97 -12.41 9.75
CA LEU A 123 -3.53 -12.45 9.52
C LEU A 123 -2.74 -11.68 10.58
N LEU A 124 -3.30 -10.60 11.14
CA LEU A 124 -2.68 -9.88 12.25
C LEU A 124 -2.54 -10.80 13.47
N HIS A 125 -3.58 -11.59 13.74
CA HIS A 125 -3.56 -12.58 14.81
C HIS A 125 -2.59 -13.73 14.52
N ILE A 126 -2.53 -14.21 13.27
CA ILE A 126 -1.57 -15.23 12.84
C ILE A 126 -0.14 -14.71 13.02
N ARG A 127 0.16 -13.49 12.58
CA ARG A 127 1.45 -12.81 12.81
C ARG A 127 1.78 -12.74 14.30
N GLY A 128 0.81 -12.41 15.15
CA GLY A 128 1.00 -12.40 16.61
C GLY A 128 1.45 -13.76 17.16
N ILE A 129 0.77 -14.84 16.76
CA ILE A 129 1.13 -16.20 17.16
C ILE A 129 2.52 -16.59 16.63
N LEU A 130 2.81 -16.31 15.36
CA LEU A 130 4.12 -16.59 14.76
C LEU A 130 5.24 -15.77 15.41
N SER A 131 4.96 -14.53 15.82
CA SER A 131 5.90 -13.68 16.59
C SER A 131 6.25 -14.30 17.95
N SER A 132 5.25 -14.81 18.67
CA SER A 132 5.47 -15.52 19.94
C SER A 132 6.19 -16.86 19.77
N THR A 133 6.09 -17.48 18.60
CA THR A 133 6.65 -18.81 18.30
C THR A 133 8.08 -18.72 17.78
N PHE A 134 8.32 -17.92 16.75
CA PHE A 134 9.61 -17.79 16.04
C PHE A 134 10.38 -16.50 16.35
N GLY A 135 9.78 -15.60 17.15
CA GLY A 135 10.41 -14.36 17.60
C GLY A 135 10.11 -13.13 16.75
N LYS A 136 10.30 -11.96 17.37
CA LYS A 136 10.03 -10.65 16.75
C LYS A 136 10.95 -10.36 15.56
N GLU A 137 12.21 -10.78 15.61
CA GLU A 137 13.16 -10.59 14.52
C GLU A 137 12.77 -11.33 13.25
N PHE A 138 12.22 -12.54 13.39
CA PHE A 138 11.70 -13.29 12.25
C PHE A 138 10.57 -12.51 11.56
N VAL A 139 9.63 -12.00 12.36
CA VAL A 139 8.52 -11.18 11.85
C VAL A 139 9.01 -9.88 11.22
N ALA A 140 9.93 -9.16 11.87
CA ALA A 140 10.48 -7.90 11.35
C ALA A 140 11.15 -8.09 9.98
N ARG A 141 11.96 -9.15 9.82
CA ARG A 141 12.58 -9.47 8.53
C ARG A 141 11.55 -9.70 7.42
N ALA A 142 10.46 -10.40 7.72
CA ALA A 142 9.40 -10.65 6.75
C ALA A 142 8.61 -9.38 6.40
N VAL A 143 8.25 -8.56 7.39
CA VAL A 143 7.50 -7.30 7.18
C VAL A 143 8.31 -6.26 6.40
N GLU A 144 9.59 -6.12 6.73
CA GLU A 144 10.48 -5.11 6.16
C GLU A 144 11.21 -5.60 4.90
N LEU A 145 10.96 -6.83 4.45
CA LEU A 145 11.62 -7.46 3.31
C LEU A 145 13.17 -7.42 3.41
N ARG A 146 13.72 -7.60 4.63
CA ARG A 146 15.19 -7.68 4.84
C ARG A 146 15.78 -8.89 4.11
N ASN A 147 17.11 -8.94 4.00
CA ASN A 147 17.83 -10.07 3.40
C ASN A 147 17.34 -11.42 3.97
N ASN A 148 17.13 -12.40 3.08
CA ASN A 148 16.60 -13.73 3.40
C ASN A 148 15.15 -13.76 3.94
N CYS A 149 14.30 -12.78 3.61
CA CYS A 149 12.91 -12.72 4.08
C CYS A 149 11.99 -13.83 3.53
N CYS A 150 12.41 -14.60 2.51
CA CYS A 150 11.63 -15.70 1.90
C CYS A 150 10.19 -15.31 1.50
N VAL A 151 9.89 -14.02 1.31
CA VAL A 151 8.57 -13.54 0.87
C VAL A 151 8.46 -13.69 -0.64
N HIS A 152 7.31 -14.15 -1.13
CA HIS A 152 7.05 -14.27 -2.56
C HIS A 152 7.04 -12.87 -3.24
N PRO A 153 8.03 -12.52 -4.08
CA PRO A 153 8.35 -11.12 -4.40
C PRO A 153 7.46 -10.48 -5.47
N LYS A 154 6.87 -11.28 -6.38
CA LYS A 154 6.25 -10.74 -7.60
C LYS A 154 4.80 -10.29 -7.44
N LYS A 155 4.05 -10.88 -6.50
CA LYS A 155 2.58 -10.74 -6.44
C LYS A 155 2.09 -9.79 -5.34
N LEU A 156 2.90 -9.52 -4.33
CA LEU A 156 2.60 -8.57 -3.25
C LEU A 156 3.27 -7.19 -3.47
N SER A 157 3.79 -6.96 -4.68
CA SER A 157 4.41 -5.69 -5.06
C SER A 157 3.34 -4.62 -5.26
N THR A 158 3.53 -3.47 -4.62
CA THR A 158 2.69 -2.28 -4.80
C THR A 158 3.14 -1.41 -5.98
N ARG A 159 4.12 -1.87 -6.77
CA ARG A 159 4.65 -1.13 -7.92
C ARG A 159 3.57 -1.03 -9.00
N GLN A 160 3.42 0.16 -9.58
CA GLN A 160 2.55 0.35 -10.74
C GLN A 160 2.99 -0.54 -11.91
N PRO A 161 2.04 -1.15 -12.64
CA PRO A 161 2.34 -1.91 -13.84
C PRO A 161 3.07 -1.04 -14.88
N SER A 162 4.12 -1.57 -15.51
CA SER A 162 4.81 -0.87 -16.60
C SER A 162 3.87 -0.64 -17.78
N LEU A 163 4.13 0.42 -18.56
CA LEU A 163 3.39 0.68 -19.80
C LEU A 163 3.39 -0.54 -20.73
N GLU A 164 4.53 -1.22 -20.85
CA GLU A 164 4.65 -2.47 -21.62
C GLU A 164 3.66 -3.55 -21.13
N SER A 165 3.56 -3.75 -19.81
CA SER A 165 2.64 -4.72 -19.22
C SER A 165 1.18 -4.32 -19.48
N LYS A 166 0.85 -3.03 -19.35
CA LYS A 166 -0.49 -2.50 -19.65
C LYS A 166 -0.85 -2.70 -21.12
N LEU A 167 0.05 -2.36 -22.05
CA LEU A 167 -0.17 -2.55 -23.48
C LEU A 167 -0.31 -4.03 -23.85
N LYS A 168 0.45 -4.92 -23.21
CA LYS A 168 0.31 -6.37 -23.41
C LYS A 168 -1.09 -6.85 -23.04
N VAL A 169 -1.56 -6.52 -21.84
CA VAL A 169 -2.89 -6.92 -21.37
C VAL A 169 -4.01 -6.27 -22.18
N LEU A 170 -3.84 -5.01 -22.59
CA LEU A 170 -4.79 -4.33 -23.48
C LEU A 170 -4.93 -5.04 -24.83
N LYS A 171 -3.80 -5.45 -25.43
CA LYS A 171 -3.77 -6.24 -26.68
C LYS A 171 -4.46 -7.59 -26.51
N GLU A 172 -4.22 -8.28 -25.41
CA GLU A 172 -4.88 -9.56 -25.09
C GLU A 172 -6.40 -9.36 -25.02
N ILE A 173 -6.89 -8.41 -24.23
CA ILE A 173 -8.33 -8.12 -24.10
C ILE A 173 -8.95 -7.73 -25.44
N ALA A 174 -8.29 -6.87 -26.22
CA ALA A 174 -8.78 -6.45 -27.53
C ALA A 174 -8.87 -7.62 -28.51
N SER A 175 -7.86 -8.50 -28.51
CA SER A 175 -7.84 -9.69 -29.37
C SER A 175 -8.95 -10.68 -29.04
N GLU A 176 -9.24 -10.89 -27.75
CA GLU A 176 -10.35 -11.74 -27.31
C GLU A 176 -11.72 -11.14 -27.67
N GLY A 177 -11.83 -9.82 -27.66
CA GLY A 177 -13.03 -9.08 -28.07
C GLY A 177 -13.18 -8.87 -29.58
N GLY A 178 -12.18 -9.25 -30.39
CA GLY A 178 -12.18 -8.99 -31.83
C GLY A 178 -12.07 -7.51 -32.21
N ILE A 179 -11.45 -6.68 -31.36
CA ILE A 179 -11.36 -5.23 -31.54
C ILE A 179 -9.99 -4.84 -32.09
N THR A 180 -9.97 -4.04 -33.16
CA THR A 180 -8.73 -3.47 -33.73
C THR A 180 -8.23 -2.30 -32.89
N LEU A 181 -6.99 -2.37 -32.43
CA LEU A 181 -6.36 -1.29 -31.68
C LEU A 181 -5.69 -0.29 -32.63
N HIS A 182 -6.04 0.99 -32.50
CA HIS A 182 -5.39 2.12 -33.16
C HIS A 182 -4.53 2.89 -32.15
N LEU A 183 -3.51 2.23 -31.61
CA LEU A 183 -2.52 2.88 -30.74
C LEU A 183 -1.36 3.40 -31.60
N GLU A 184 -1.57 4.53 -32.25
CA GLU A 184 -0.48 5.26 -32.92
C GLU A 184 0.45 5.87 -31.86
N ALA A 185 1.65 5.29 -31.74
CA ALA A 185 2.91 5.93 -31.38
C ALA A 185 2.98 7.03 -30.28
N VAL A 186 2.17 6.98 -29.21
CA VAL A 186 2.48 7.75 -27.96
C VAL A 186 3.75 7.20 -27.25
N VAL A 187 4.37 6.17 -27.81
CA VAL A 187 5.59 5.49 -27.32
C VAL A 187 6.85 6.39 -27.36
N VAL A 188 6.81 7.58 -27.97
CA VAL A 188 8.01 8.40 -28.18
C VAL A 188 8.27 9.40 -27.05
N GLU A 189 7.25 9.97 -26.38
CA GLU A 189 7.50 11.06 -25.42
C GLU A 189 8.04 10.58 -24.06
N GLU A 190 7.57 9.45 -23.52
CA GLU A 190 8.10 8.93 -22.24
C GLU A 190 9.55 8.39 -22.33
N LYS A 191 10.07 8.15 -23.54
CA LYS A 191 11.46 7.68 -23.73
C LYS A 191 12.48 8.82 -23.75
N LEU A 192 12.06 10.07 -23.90
CA LEU A 192 12.97 11.21 -24.02
C LEU A 192 13.30 11.85 -22.67
N ASP A 193 12.40 11.82 -21.69
CA ASP A 193 12.61 12.50 -20.40
C ASP A 193 13.55 11.78 -19.41
N VAL A 194 13.92 10.53 -19.66
CA VAL A 194 14.82 9.77 -18.76
C VAL A 194 16.29 9.87 -19.18
N ASN A 195 16.60 10.29 -20.41
CA ASN A 195 17.94 10.13 -20.98
C ASN A 195 18.82 11.40 -21.00
N GLU A 196 18.35 12.54 -20.48
CA GLU A 196 19.12 13.80 -20.51
C GLU A 196 19.92 14.14 -19.24
N LYS A 197 19.90 13.31 -18.18
CA LYS A 197 20.62 13.62 -16.93
C LYS A 197 21.81 12.73 -16.56
N GLN A 198 22.32 11.93 -17.48
CA GLN A 198 23.56 11.18 -17.27
C GLN A 198 24.47 11.25 -18.48
N ASN A 199 25.15 12.40 -18.68
CA ASN A 199 26.47 12.44 -19.31
C ASN A 199 27.13 13.83 -19.22
N GLN A 200 27.86 14.05 -18.13
CA GLN A 200 29.03 14.93 -17.96
C GLN A 200 29.54 14.65 -16.54
N SER A 201 30.77 14.24 -16.25
CA SER A 201 32.02 14.04 -16.98
C SER A 201 32.95 13.21 -16.07
N VAL A 202 33.89 12.44 -16.63
CA VAL A 202 34.95 11.73 -15.89
C VAL A 202 36.30 12.43 -16.09
N ALA A 203 37.06 12.53 -14.99
CA ALA A 203 38.49 12.87 -14.81
C ALA A 203 38.88 14.37 -14.97
N SER A 204 39.73 14.99 -14.14
CA SER A 204 40.88 14.51 -13.34
C SER A 204 41.40 15.58 -12.32
N VAL A 205 41.87 15.12 -11.12
CA VAL A 205 43.07 15.55 -10.31
C VAL A 205 43.17 17.07 -9.92
N SER A 206 43.51 17.59 -8.72
CA SER A 206 44.08 17.19 -7.41
C SER A 206 43.94 18.38 -6.43
N ALA A 207 43.84 18.15 -5.11
CA ALA A 207 44.64 18.79 -4.02
C ALA A 207 43.98 18.60 -2.64
N LYS A 208 44.82 18.47 -1.61
CA LYS A 208 44.53 18.10 -0.21
C LYS A 208 44.07 19.31 0.64
N LEU A 209 43.29 19.11 1.72
CA LEU A 209 43.70 19.16 3.15
C LEU A 209 42.47 19.25 4.12
N ASP A 210 42.58 18.53 5.26
CA ASP A 210 42.00 18.67 6.62
C ASP A 210 40.50 18.43 6.99
N ASP A 211 40.29 17.27 7.64
CA ASP A 211 39.58 16.88 8.90
C ASP A 211 38.22 17.48 9.37
N PRO A 212 37.41 16.74 10.19
CA PRO A 212 35.97 16.62 10.01
C PRO A 212 35.14 17.06 11.23
N GLU A 213 33.82 17.27 11.06
CA GLU A 213 32.84 16.93 12.12
C GLU A 213 31.38 16.96 11.64
N HIS A 214 30.59 16.04 12.21
CA HIS A 214 29.12 15.88 12.23
C HIS A 214 28.37 15.39 10.97
N LYS A 215 27.97 14.11 11.00
CA LYS A 215 26.86 13.55 10.22
C LYS A 215 25.72 13.13 11.14
N ASP A 216 24.60 13.85 11.09
CA ASP A 216 23.27 13.33 11.40
C ASP A 216 22.40 13.54 10.15
N THR A 217 22.19 12.48 9.36
CA THR A 217 21.23 12.48 8.25
C THR A 217 20.09 11.53 8.58
N ALA A 218 19.01 12.10 9.11
CA ALA A 218 17.69 11.50 9.09
C ALA A 218 17.18 11.50 7.64
N TYR A 219 17.01 10.32 7.06
CA TYR A 219 16.42 10.16 5.73
C TYR A 219 14.89 10.23 5.83
N ASP A 220 14.37 11.29 5.23
CA ASP A 220 12.96 11.63 5.05
C ASP A 220 12.33 10.73 3.96
N TRP A 221 11.12 10.21 4.22
CA TRP A 221 10.34 9.37 3.30
C TRP A 221 9.20 10.20 2.72
N PRO A 222 9.05 10.35 1.39
CA PRO A 222 7.85 10.95 0.84
C PRO A 222 6.69 9.94 0.90
N ARG A 223 5.69 10.24 1.74
CA ARG A 223 4.34 9.69 1.63
C ARG A 223 3.55 10.57 0.66
N GLU A 224 3.18 10.03 -0.49
CA GLU A 224 2.06 10.56 -1.27
C GLU A 224 0.89 9.58 -1.18
N ILE A 225 -0.16 10.03 -0.52
CA ILE A 225 -1.51 9.48 -0.65
C ILE A 225 -2.19 10.38 -1.68
N ASN A 226 -2.50 9.79 -2.83
CA ASN A 226 -3.34 10.38 -3.85
C ASN A 226 -4.81 10.19 -3.42
N LEU A 227 -5.51 11.27 -3.13
CA LEU A 227 -6.97 11.31 -3.07
C LEU A 227 -7.42 12.55 -3.82
N ASN A 228 -8.07 12.29 -4.96
CA ASN A 228 -8.63 13.26 -5.87
C ASN A 228 -10.07 13.51 -5.45
N GLU A 229 -10.35 14.65 -4.82
CA GLU A 229 -11.69 15.24 -4.78
C GLU A 229 -11.57 16.75 -4.99
N ASN A 230 -12.33 17.25 -5.96
CA ASN A 230 -12.40 18.65 -6.37
C ASN A 230 -12.77 19.56 -5.19
N PHE A 231 -11.82 20.34 -4.68
CA PHE A 231 -12.09 21.61 -4.02
C PHE A 231 -11.12 22.65 -4.57
N SER A 232 -11.68 23.68 -5.18
CA SER A 232 -10.98 24.91 -5.52
C SER A 232 -10.71 25.66 -4.21
N GLU A 233 -9.56 25.39 -3.61
CA GLU A 233 -8.97 26.29 -2.62
C GLU A 233 -7.49 26.45 -2.99
N SER A 234 -7.11 27.69 -3.26
CA SER A 234 -5.76 28.06 -3.65
C SER A 234 -4.80 27.60 -2.55
N ILE A 235 -4.00 26.55 -2.82
CA ILE A 235 -2.87 26.19 -1.97
C ILE A 235 -1.89 27.36 -2.07
N GLU A 236 -1.93 28.27 -1.10
CA GLU A 236 -0.94 29.31 -0.98
C GLU A 236 0.45 28.67 -0.97
N ALA A 237 1.29 29.11 -1.91
CA ALA A 237 2.67 28.68 -2.03
C ALA A 237 3.36 28.71 -0.65
N ARG A 238 4.07 27.64 -0.31
CA ARG A 238 4.82 27.48 0.94
C ARG A 238 5.70 28.71 1.21
N LYS A 239 5.19 29.66 2.01
CA LYS A 239 5.92 30.87 2.40
C LYS A 239 7.19 30.44 3.15
N LYS A 240 8.36 30.84 2.64
CA LYS A 240 9.62 30.69 3.37
C LYS A 240 9.75 31.85 4.34
N TYR A 241 9.67 31.56 5.64
CA TYR A 241 9.88 32.54 6.70
C TYR A 241 11.36 32.84 6.87
N ARG A 242 11.71 34.11 7.14
CA ARG A 242 13.11 34.52 7.37
C ARG A 242 13.67 33.97 8.69
N ASP A 243 12.83 33.84 9.71
CA ASP A 243 13.18 33.30 11.02
C ASP A 243 11.96 32.67 11.72
N VAL A 244 12.22 31.98 12.84
CA VAL A 244 11.19 31.27 13.63
C VAL A 244 10.22 32.25 14.31
N ALA A 245 10.68 33.46 14.66
CA ALA A 245 9.86 34.46 15.33
C ALA A 245 8.79 35.01 14.38
N ALA A 246 9.14 35.28 13.12
CA ALA A 246 8.23 35.72 12.08
C ALA A 246 7.17 34.64 11.76
N ALA A 247 7.57 33.37 11.71
CA ALA A 247 6.63 32.26 11.52
C ALA A 247 5.64 32.13 12.70
N ALA A 248 6.14 32.28 13.93
CA ALA A 248 5.31 32.21 15.13
C ALA A 248 4.32 33.39 15.22
N GLN A 249 4.76 34.59 14.84
CA GLN A 249 3.91 35.78 14.81
C GLN A 249 2.79 35.67 13.77
N GLU A 250 3.10 35.21 12.55
CA GLU A 250 2.08 35.01 11.51
C GLU A 250 1.07 33.92 11.89
N ALA A 251 1.54 32.84 12.52
CA ALA A 251 0.65 31.80 13.05
C ALA A 251 -0.28 32.36 14.14
N PHE A 252 0.23 33.23 15.02
CA PHE A 252 -0.57 33.87 16.07
C PHE A 252 -1.64 34.81 15.48
N GLU A 253 -1.27 35.63 14.50
CA GLU A 253 -2.19 36.55 13.82
C GLU A 253 -3.27 35.79 13.03
N SER A 254 -2.89 34.71 12.35
CA SER A 254 -3.82 33.84 11.63
C SER A 254 -4.83 33.18 12.57
N ALA A 255 -4.37 32.70 13.73
CA ALA A 255 -5.24 32.13 14.75
C ALA A 255 -6.20 33.18 15.34
N ALA A 256 -5.74 34.41 15.56
CA ALA A 256 -6.57 35.52 16.04
C ALA A 256 -7.66 35.88 15.02
N TYR A 257 -7.33 35.94 13.73
CA TYR A 257 -8.27 36.21 12.66
C TYR A 257 -9.33 35.11 12.56
N ALA A 258 -8.92 33.83 12.58
CA ALA A 258 -9.85 32.70 12.56
C ALA A 258 -10.79 32.70 13.76
N ALA A 259 -10.28 33.01 14.96
CA ALA A 259 -11.10 33.13 16.16
C ALA A 259 -12.11 34.28 16.07
N ALA A 260 -11.73 35.42 15.48
CA ALA A 260 -12.65 36.54 15.25
C ALA A 260 -13.75 36.18 14.25
N ALA A 261 -13.41 35.52 13.14
CA ALA A 261 -14.37 35.05 12.15
C ALA A 261 -15.37 34.04 12.75
N ALA A 262 -14.88 33.10 13.57
CA ALA A 262 -15.74 32.14 14.26
C ALA A 262 -16.71 32.83 15.24
N ARG A 263 -16.27 33.85 15.97
CA ARG A 263 -17.15 34.64 16.85
C ARG A 263 -18.22 35.39 16.06
N ALA A 264 -17.86 36.01 14.95
CA ALA A 264 -18.80 36.70 14.08
C ALA A 264 -19.86 35.73 13.51
N ALA A 265 -19.46 34.53 13.10
CA ALA A 265 -20.39 33.49 12.63
C ALA A 265 -21.37 33.04 13.74
N VAL A 266 -20.91 32.96 14.99
CA VAL A 266 -21.77 32.64 16.14
C VAL A 266 -22.75 33.78 16.48
N GLU A 267 -22.35 35.03 16.31
CA GLU A 267 -23.27 36.16 16.48
C GLU A 267 -24.32 36.21 15.37
N LEU A 268 -23.93 35.97 14.12
CA LEU A 268 -24.85 35.90 12.98
C LEU A 268 -25.87 34.76 13.08
N SER A 269 -25.49 33.62 13.67
CA SER A 269 -26.44 32.52 13.88
C SER A 269 -27.45 32.78 14.99
N ARG A 270 -27.17 33.73 15.89
CA ARG A 270 -28.09 34.14 16.97
C ARG A 270 -29.05 35.25 16.56
N THR A 271 -28.78 35.96 15.46
CA THR A 271 -29.57 37.11 14.99
C THR A 271 -30.51 36.79 13.82
N GLN A 272 -30.84 35.51 13.58
CA GLN A 272 -31.87 35.17 12.59
C GLN A 272 -33.20 35.90 12.95
N PRO A 273 -33.81 36.63 12.01
CA PRO A 273 -35.05 37.36 12.26
C PRO A 273 -36.16 36.35 12.58
N GLN A 274 -36.90 36.66 13.64
CA GLN A 274 -38.14 36.00 13.98
C GLN A 274 -39.15 36.29 12.85
N ASP A 275 -39.40 35.31 11.99
CA ASP A 275 -40.39 35.42 10.93
C ASP A 275 -41.76 35.78 11.55
N PHE A 276 -42.33 36.88 11.05
CA PHE A 276 -43.68 37.33 11.34
C PHE A 276 -44.68 36.31 10.78
N ASP A 277 -45.51 35.74 11.65
CA ASP A 277 -46.66 34.91 11.27
C ASP A 277 -47.77 35.82 10.69
N PRO A 278 -48.27 35.61 9.46
CA PRO A 278 -49.29 36.45 8.85
C PRO A 278 -50.72 35.95 9.15
N TYR A 279 -50.99 35.58 10.40
CA TYR A 279 -52.34 35.29 10.89
C TYR A 279 -52.54 35.79 12.33
N ASP A 280 -52.62 37.11 12.49
CA ASP A 280 -53.40 37.81 13.52
C ASP A 280 -53.67 39.26 13.07
#